data_AF-A0A8T5NFA5-F1
#
_entry.id   AF-A0A8T5NFA5-F1
#
_cell.length_a   1.000
_cell.length_b   1.000
_cell.length_c   1.000
_cell.angle_alpha   90.00
_cell.angle_beta   90.00
_cell.angle_gamma   90.00
#
_symmetry.space_group_name_H-M   'P 1'
#
loop_
_entity.id
_entity.type
_entity.pdbx_description
1 polymer ?
#
loop_
_entity_poly.entity_id
_entity_poly.type
_entity_poly.pdbx_seq_one_letter_code
_entity_poly.pdbx_strand_id
1 'polypeptide(L)'
;MLENIPDTFLNTTNKEFRVLIAIENKMKFYEWVPIEEIAGFSGYNLKVTGHILSTLAQKKLIHRKVAAYEGYRIYFEAYYILALKAFVERGSVNAIGEFIGVGKESRVYCAVGGMTNREVIIKFHTEGQMSFKKVRVKREHLEDRKHLSWLYASRLAAKREYDALKLLYPKVSVPEPIDHNRNAIVMAVLKGQALAHTKVDDPEWYLDQILAQVKNAAQLDFIHCDLSEFNIFVNPHGCEIFD
;
A
#
# COMPACT_ATOMS: atom_id res chain seq x y z
N MET A 1 -1.93 10.59 -13.86
CA MET A 1 -1.59 9.54 -12.87
C MET A 1 -1.70 8.22 -13.58
N LEU A 2 -0.86 7.23 -13.27
CA LEU A 2 -1.03 5.90 -13.90
C LEU A 2 -2.33 5.30 -13.40
N GLU A 3 -3.26 5.07 -14.32
CA GLU A 3 -4.57 4.50 -14.00
C GLU A 3 -4.46 3.01 -13.69
N ASN A 4 -3.47 2.29 -14.27
CA ASN A 4 -3.36 0.83 -14.17
C ASN A 4 -2.02 0.33 -13.59
N ILE A 5 -2.01 -0.04 -12.30
CA ILE A 5 -0.88 -0.70 -11.61
C ILE A 5 -0.54 -2.05 -12.25
N PRO A 6 -1.51 -2.98 -12.48
CA PRO A 6 -1.28 -4.22 -13.21
C PRO A 6 -0.49 -4.07 -14.51
N ASP A 7 -0.95 -3.20 -15.43
CA ASP A 7 -0.29 -3.02 -16.73
C ASP A 7 1.13 -2.49 -16.56
N THR A 8 1.31 -1.56 -15.62
CA THR A 8 2.63 -0.99 -15.33
C THR A 8 3.58 -2.05 -14.81
N PHE A 9 3.11 -2.95 -13.93
CA PHE A 9 3.88 -4.06 -13.40
C PHE A 9 4.31 -5.03 -14.51
N LEU A 10 3.37 -5.47 -15.36
CA LEU A 10 3.63 -6.41 -16.45
C LEU A 10 4.60 -5.85 -17.50
N ASN A 11 4.53 -4.54 -17.74
CA ASN A 11 5.43 -3.86 -18.67
C ASN A 11 6.76 -3.41 -18.03
N THR A 12 7.04 -3.77 -16.78
CA THR A 12 8.30 -3.45 -16.08
C THR A 12 9.22 -4.67 -16.04
N THR A 13 10.43 -4.51 -16.58
CA THR A 13 11.44 -5.56 -16.66
C THR A 13 12.19 -5.74 -15.33
N ASN A 14 12.82 -6.90 -15.14
CA ASN A 14 13.67 -7.15 -13.96
C ASN A 14 14.84 -6.14 -13.83
N LYS A 15 15.37 -5.64 -14.96
CA LYS A 15 16.42 -4.61 -14.95
C LYS A 15 15.89 -3.28 -14.40
N GLU A 16 14.70 -2.89 -14.84
CA GLU A 16 13.99 -1.70 -14.34
C GLU A 16 13.65 -1.84 -12.85
N PHE A 17 13.12 -2.99 -12.40
CA PHE A 17 12.88 -3.24 -10.98
C PHE A 17 14.16 -3.10 -10.15
N ARG A 18 15.30 -3.62 -10.62
CA ARG A 18 16.58 -3.48 -9.92
C ARG A 18 17.02 -2.02 -9.79
N VAL A 19 16.79 -1.19 -10.80
CA VAL A 19 17.05 0.26 -10.74
C VAL A 19 16.09 0.96 -9.78
N LEU A 20 14.81 0.61 -9.77
CA LEU A 20 13.84 1.16 -8.82
C LEU A 20 14.21 0.83 -7.36
N ILE A 21 14.64 -0.41 -7.09
CA ILE A 21 15.13 -0.83 -5.77
C ILE A 21 16.39 -0.04 -5.39
N ALA A 22 17.30 0.21 -6.34
CA ALA A 22 18.49 1.02 -6.11
C ALA A 22 18.13 2.45 -5.66
N ILE A 23 17.20 3.09 -6.36
CA ILE A 23 16.71 4.44 -6.02
C ILE A 23 16.06 4.42 -4.63
N GLU A 24 15.12 3.50 -4.37
CA GLU A 24 14.45 3.39 -3.07
C GLU A 24 15.44 3.22 -1.92
N ASN A 25 16.44 2.36 -2.09
CA ASN A 25 17.43 2.09 -1.05
C ASN A 25 18.29 3.33 -0.76
N LYS A 26 18.72 4.03 -1.81
CA LYS A 26 19.57 5.22 -1.71
C LYS A 26 18.81 6.48 -1.29
N MET A 27 17.49 6.54 -1.48
CA MET A 27 16.65 7.63 -0.96
C MET A 27 16.70 7.77 0.56
N LYS A 28 17.24 6.78 1.30
CA LYS A 28 17.55 6.91 2.74
C LYS A 28 18.65 7.92 3.05
N PHE A 29 19.56 8.14 2.10
CA PHE A 29 20.77 8.96 2.26
C PHE A 29 20.72 10.23 1.40
N TYR A 30 19.99 10.18 0.29
CA TYR A 30 19.93 11.29 -0.67
C TYR A 30 18.50 11.78 -0.83
N GLU A 31 18.34 13.11 -0.78
CA GLU A 31 17.11 13.74 -1.23
C GLU A 31 16.86 13.34 -2.69
N TRP A 32 17.79 13.63 -3.60
CA TRP A 32 17.73 13.21 -5.00
C TRP A 32 18.89 12.25 -5.24
N VAL A 33 18.61 11.01 -5.62
CA VAL A 33 19.66 9.98 -5.75
C VAL A 33 20.46 10.26 -7.03
N PRO A 34 21.80 10.48 -6.95
CA PRO A 34 22.65 10.64 -8.13
C PRO A 34 22.71 9.38 -9.00
N ILE A 35 22.99 9.53 -10.29
CA ILE A 35 23.05 8.39 -11.23
C ILE A 35 24.19 7.42 -10.88
N GLU A 36 25.30 7.92 -10.35
CA GLU A 36 26.47 7.14 -9.94
C GLU A 36 26.12 6.18 -8.80
N GLU A 37 25.32 6.64 -7.84
CA GLU A 37 24.84 5.83 -6.72
C GLU A 37 23.86 4.73 -7.18
N ILE A 38 23.01 5.04 -8.17
CA ILE A 38 22.08 4.09 -8.76
C ILE A 38 22.85 3.03 -9.55
N ALA A 39 23.80 3.45 -10.38
CA ALA A 39 24.67 2.58 -11.15
C ALA A 39 25.49 1.65 -10.24
N GLY A 40 26.11 2.22 -9.20
CA GLY A 40 26.90 1.48 -8.21
C GLY A 40 26.10 0.42 -7.47
N PHE A 41 24.87 0.73 -7.03
CA PHE A 41 24.01 -0.26 -6.38
C PHE A 41 23.46 -1.31 -7.37
N SER A 42 23.03 -0.87 -8.56
CA SER A 42 22.44 -1.77 -9.54
C SER A 42 23.47 -2.69 -10.20
N GLY A 43 24.75 -2.30 -10.24
CA GLY A 43 25.81 -3.03 -10.95
C GLY A 43 25.78 -2.81 -12.46
N TYR A 44 25.01 -1.83 -12.95
CA TYR A 44 24.99 -1.43 -14.35
C TYR A 44 25.93 -0.24 -14.59
N ASN A 45 26.48 -0.13 -15.80
CA ASN A 45 27.25 1.05 -16.18
C ASN A 45 26.33 2.29 -16.34
N LEU A 46 26.93 3.49 -16.35
CA LEU A 46 26.19 4.75 -16.42
C LEU A 46 25.30 4.87 -17.66
N LYS A 47 25.77 4.39 -18.82
CA LYS A 47 25.01 4.45 -20.08
C LYS A 47 23.74 3.60 -20.02
N VAL A 48 23.85 2.37 -19.54
CA VAL A 48 22.71 1.46 -19.34
C VAL A 48 21.75 2.02 -18.28
N THR A 49 22.29 2.51 -17.18
CA THR A 49 21.50 3.12 -16.09
C THR A 49 20.72 4.32 -16.60
N GLY A 50 21.35 5.23 -17.34
CA GLY A 50 20.71 6.40 -17.94
C GLY A 50 19.58 6.03 -18.92
N HIS A 51 19.77 4.99 -19.74
CA HIS A 51 18.70 4.50 -20.62
C HIS A 51 17.49 3.98 -19.82
N ILE A 52 17.72 3.14 -18.81
CA ILE A 52 16.65 2.62 -17.94
C ILE A 52 15.93 3.76 -17.21
N LEU A 53 16.67 4.75 -16.69
CA LEU A 53 16.09 5.91 -16.02
C LEU A 53 15.21 6.74 -16.98
N SER A 54 15.62 6.89 -18.23
CA SER A 54 14.79 7.55 -19.26
C SER A 54 13.47 6.81 -19.48
N THR A 55 13.51 5.47 -19.61
CA THR A 55 12.31 4.63 -19.76
C THR A 55 11.41 4.70 -18.53
N LEU A 56 11.97 4.61 -17.33
CA LEU A 56 11.23 4.73 -16.07
C LEU A 56 10.57 6.11 -15.91
N ALA A 57 11.23 7.18 -16.38
CA ALA A 57 10.67 8.53 -16.37
C ALA A 57 9.51 8.66 -17.36
N GLN A 58 9.61 8.07 -18.55
CA GLN A 58 8.51 8.01 -19.53
C GLN A 58 7.30 7.26 -18.97
N LYS A 59 7.56 6.17 -18.24
CA LYS A 59 6.53 5.40 -17.51
C LYS A 59 5.97 6.13 -16.29
N LYS A 60 6.45 7.35 -15.96
CA LYS A 60 6.05 8.12 -14.76
C LYS A 60 6.25 7.32 -13.47
N LEU A 61 7.29 6.50 -13.40
CA LEU A 61 7.68 5.74 -12.22
C LEU A 61 8.72 6.46 -11.37
N ILE A 62 9.50 7.34 -11.99
CA ILE A 62 10.50 8.15 -11.32
C ILE A 62 10.38 9.63 -11.68
N HIS A 63 10.79 10.48 -10.77
CA HIS A 63 10.96 11.91 -10.99
C HIS A 63 12.44 12.23 -11.17
N ARG A 64 12.75 12.91 -12.27
CA ARG A 64 14.08 13.44 -12.58
C ARG A 64 14.14 14.92 -12.21
N LYS A 65 15.16 15.33 -11.47
CA LYS A 65 15.44 16.75 -11.21
C LYS A 65 16.87 17.07 -11.62
N VAL A 66 17.02 18.14 -12.39
CA VAL A 66 18.32 18.72 -12.75
C VAL A 66 18.43 20.06 -12.03
N ALA A 67 19.34 20.13 -11.07
CA ALA A 67 19.67 21.36 -10.34
C ALA A 67 21.21 21.50 -10.30
N ALA A 68 21.82 21.53 -9.12
CA ALA A 68 23.28 21.47 -8.97
C ALA A 68 23.88 20.15 -9.50
N TYR A 69 23.09 19.07 -9.45
CA TYR A 69 23.39 17.78 -10.07
C TYR A 69 22.08 17.15 -10.57
N GLU A 70 22.22 16.11 -11.39
CA GLU A 70 21.11 15.29 -11.84
C GLU A 70 20.80 14.22 -10.81
N GLY A 71 19.55 14.18 -10.34
CA GLY A 71 19.13 13.17 -9.37
C GLY A 71 17.68 12.70 -9.53
N TYR A 72 17.39 11.58 -8.88
CA TYR A 72 16.19 10.79 -9.13
C TYR A 72 15.46 10.41 -7.84
N ARG A 73 14.14 10.25 -7.94
CA ARG A 73 13.26 9.70 -6.89
C ARG A 73 12.21 8.80 -7.49
N ILE A 74 11.67 7.88 -6.72
CA ILE A 74 10.48 7.11 -7.13
C ILE A 74 9.19 7.89 -6.85
N TYR A 75 8.19 7.68 -7.70
CA TYR A 75 6.80 8.03 -7.43
C TYR A 75 6.08 6.92 -6.63
N PHE A 76 4.85 7.19 -6.20
CA PHE A 76 4.01 6.20 -5.51
C PHE A 76 3.74 4.97 -6.38
N GLU A 77 3.59 5.18 -7.67
CA GLU A 77 3.31 4.10 -8.62
C GLU A 77 4.46 3.10 -8.72
N ALA A 78 5.71 3.58 -8.66
CA ALA A 78 6.87 2.71 -8.50
C ALA A 78 6.85 1.96 -7.16
N TYR A 79 6.40 2.61 -6.08
CA TYR A 79 6.31 2.00 -4.77
C TYR A 79 5.27 0.86 -4.72
N TYR A 80 4.12 1.03 -5.39
CA TYR A 80 3.10 -0.01 -5.52
C TYR A 80 3.61 -1.23 -6.29
N ILE A 81 4.24 -1.04 -7.46
CA ILE A 81 4.76 -2.17 -8.24
C ILE A 81 5.94 -2.86 -7.55
N LEU A 82 6.74 -2.14 -6.75
CA LEU A 82 7.78 -2.73 -5.91
C LEU A 82 7.18 -3.57 -4.77
N ALA A 83 6.06 -3.14 -4.18
CA ALA A 83 5.33 -3.93 -3.20
C ALA A 83 4.76 -5.20 -3.83
N LEU A 84 4.06 -5.06 -4.96
CA LEU A 84 3.50 -6.15 -5.74
C LEU A 84 4.57 -7.17 -6.18
N LYS A 85 5.75 -6.70 -6.60
CA LYS A 85 6.89 -7.56 -6.97
C LYS A 85 7.26 -8.52 -5.84
N ALA A 86 7.33 -8.01 -4.61
CA ALA A 86 7.64 -8.83 -3.46
C ALA A 86 6.55 -9.86 -3.15
N PHE A 87 5.27 -9.50 -3.30
CA PHE A 87 4.17 -10.44 -3.10
C PHE A 87 4.17 -11.56 -4.14
N VAL A 88 4.47 -11.23 -5.40
CA VAL A 88 4.62 -12.21 -6.49
C VAL A 88 5.81 -13.14 -6.23
N GLU A 89 6.95 -12.59 -5.82
CA GLU A 89 8.15 -13.39 -5.51
C GLU A 89 7.97 -14.31 -4.28
N ARG A 90 7.13 -13.91 -3.32
CA ARG A 90 6.78 -14.74 -2.15
C ARG A 90 5.65 -15.74 -2.42
N GLY A 91 4.96 -15.64 -3.56
CA GLY A 91 3.78 -16.46 -3.87
C GLY A 91 2.51 -16.04 -3.10
N SER A 92 2.52 -14.90 -2.41
CA SER A 92 1.35 -14.34 -1.72
C SER A 92 0.32 -13.79 -2.71
N VAL A 93 0.75 -13.44 -3.93
CA VAL A 93 -0.09 -12.99 -5.05
C VAL A 93 0.41 -13.65 -6.34
N ASN A 94 -0.47 -14.32 -7.06
CA ASN A 94 -0.21 -15.02 -8.32
C ASN A 94 -0.84 -14.29 -9.51
N ALA A 95 -2.00 -13.68 -9.32
CA ALA A 95 -2.68 -12.85 -10.32
C ALA A 95 -3.33 -11.64 -9.64
N ILE A 96 -3.30 -10.49 -10.31
CA ILE A 96 -4.04 -9.30 -9.88
C ILE A 96 -5.33 -9.21 -10.70
N GLY A 97 -6.44 -8.98 -10.01
CA GLY A 97 -7.77 -8.89 -10.59
C GLY A 97 -8.25 -7.45 -10.69
N GLU A 98 -9.57 -7.29 -10.55
CA GLU A 98 -10.26 -6.02 -10.74
C GLU A 98 -9.88 -4.98 -9.68
N PHE A 99 -9.94 -3.73 -10.11
CA PHE A 99 -9.84 -2.59 -9.22
C PHE A 99 -11.17 -2.39 -8.49
N ILE A 100 -11.16 -2.50 -7.16
CA ILE A 100 -12.38 -2.39 -6.35
C ILE A 100 -12.72 -0.93 -6.09
N GLY A 101 -11.72 -0.11 -5.72
CA GLY A 101 -11.98 1.27 -5.36
C GLY A 101 -10.80 2.07 -4.83
N VAL A 102 -10.97 3.39 -4.83
CA VAL A 102 -10.09 4.36 -4.18
C VAL A 102 -10.74 4.76 -2.86
N GLY A 103 -10.13 4.37 -1.73
CA GLY A 103 -10.41 5.00 -0.45
C GLY A 103 -9.73 6.38 -0.39
N LYS A 104 -10.13 7.25 0.54
CA LYS A 104 -9.47 8.56 0.73
C LYS A 104 -7.94 8.43 0.88
N GLU A 105 -7.49 7.30 1.41
CA GLU A 105 -6.08 7.04 1.75
C GLU A 105 -5.60 5.66 1.27
N SER A 106 -6.34 5.01 0.36
CA SER A 106 -5.98 3.67 -0.13
C SER A 106 -6.44 3.39 -1.56
N ARG A 107 -5.79 2.42 -2.21
CA ARG A 107 -6.25 1.79 -3.46
C ARG A 107 -6.38 0.29 -3.22
N VAL A 108 -7.54 -0.26 -3.57
CA VAL A 108 -7.87 -1.66 -3.27
C VAL A 108 -8.07 -2.44 -4.56
N TYR A 109 -7.43 -3.61 -4.64
CA TYR A 109 -7.51 -4.52 -5.77
C TYR A 109 -7.91 -5.93 -5.30
N CYS A 110 -8.75 -6.59 -6.07
CA CYS A 110 -8.88 -8.05 -6.00
C CYS A 110 -7.60 -8.69 -6.53
N ALA A 111 -7.25 -9.85 -6.00
CA ALA A 111 -6.15 -10.67 -6.48
C ALA A 111 -6.41 -12.13 -6.14
N VAL A 112 -5.56 -12.99 -6.68
CA VAL A 112 -5.52 -14.43 -6.38
C VAL A 112 -4.13 -14.74 -5.88
N GLY A 113 -4.00 -15.53 -4.82
CA GLY A 113 -2.73 -15.78 -4.15
C GLY A 113 -2.64 -17.15 -3.48
N GLY A 114 -1.41 -17.54 -3.16
CA GLY A 114 -1.09 -18.79 -2.47
C GLY A 114 -1.18 -20.02 -3.37
N MET A 115 -0.85 -21.18 -2.79
CA MET A 115 -0.79 -22.45 -3.54
C MET A 115 -2.17 -22.92 -4.04
N THR A 116 -3.25 -22.49 -3.40
CA THR A 116 -4.62 -22.91 -3.71
C THR A 116 -5.35 -21.94 -4.62
N ASN A 117 -4.68 -20.89 -5.13
CA ASN A 117 -5.33 -19.81 -5.89
C ASN A 117 -6.55 -19.23 -5.14
N ARG A 118 -6.40 -18.94 -3.85
CA ARG A 118 -7.49 -18.31 -3.08
C ARG A 118 -7.61 -16.84 -3.46
N GLU A 119 -8.83 -16.31 -3.44
CA GLU A 119 -9.07 -14.88 -3.59
C GLU A 119 -8.51 -14.12 -2.39
N VAL A 120 -7.84 -12.99 -2.67
CA VAL A 120 -7.23 -12.11 -1.68
C VAL A 120 -7.44 -10.66 -2.10
N ILE A 121 -7.26 -9.75 -1.16
CA ILE A 121 -7.32 -8.31 -1.36
C ILE A 121 -5.91 -7.73 -1.22
N ILE A 122 -5.54 -6.84 -2.13
CA ILE A 122 -4.34 -6.00 -2.01
C ILE A 122 -4.81 -4.58 -1.70
N LYS A 123 -4.45 -4.06 -0.52
CA LYS A 123 -4.70 -2.67 -0.12
C LYS A 123 -3.37 -1.92 -0.14
N PHE A 124 -3.26 -0.94 -1.03
CA PHE A 124 -2.14 0.00 -1.09
C PHE A 124 -2.49 1.28 -0.34
N HIS A 125 -1.70 1.65 0.65
CA HIS A 125 -1.85 2.91 1.38
C HIS A 125 -1.26 4.07 0.60
N THR A 126 -2.01 5.17 0.58
CA THR A 126 -1.66 6.44 -0.09
C THR A 126 -1.56 7.61 0.89
N GLU A 127 -1.70 7.33 2.20
CA GLU A 127 -1.53 8.31 3.28
C GLU A 127 -0.33 9.23 3.04
N GLY A 128 -0.58 10.54 3.07
CA GLY A 128 0.41 11.57 2.79
C GLY A 128 0.39 12.15 1.37
N GLN A 129 -0.34 11.55 0.41
CA GLN A 129 -0.55 12.17 -0.92
C GLN A 129 -1.38 13.47 -0.85
N MET A 130 -2.41 13.51 0.00
CA MET A 130 -3.37 14.62 0.11
C MET A 130 -3.13 15.51 1.34
N SER A 131 -2.84 14.90 2.50
CA SER A 131 -2.81 15.56 3.81
C SER A 131 -1.71 16.63 3.93
N PHE A 132 -0.62 16.51 3.16
CA PHE A 132 0.46 17.50 3.17
C PHE A 132 0.34 18.61 2.12
N LYS A 133 -0.62 18.56 1.17
CA LYS A 133 -0.94 19.76 0.37
C LYS A 133 -1.40 20.91 1.27
N LYS A 134 -2.12 20.61 2.36
CA LYS A 134 -2.54 21.60 3.38
C LYS A 134 -1.47 21.90 4.43
N VAL A 135 -0.65 20.92 4.84
CA VAL A 135 0.38 21.11 5.88
C VAL A 135 1.67 21.76 5.36
N ARG A 136 1.92 21.76 4.05
CA ARG A 136 3.05 22.49 3.43
C ARG A 136 3.04 24.00 3.72
N VAL A 137 1.90 24.58 4.07
CA VAL A 137 1.76 26.03 4.34
C VAL A 137 2.23 26.44 5.75
N LYS A 138 2.45 25.50 6.69
CA LYS A 138 2.68 25.88 8.11
C LYS A 138 3.94 25.33 8.80
N ARG A 139 4.86 24.65 8.11
CA ARG A 139 6.05 24.06 8.76
C ARG A 139 7.34 24.35 8.01
N GLU A 140 7.83 25.57 8.16
CA GLU A 140 9.21 25.93 7.81
C GLU A 140 10.24 25.30 8.78
N HIS A 141 9.87 24.91 10.01
CA HIS A 141 10.82 24.63 11.09
C HIS A 141 11.18 23.15 11.39
N LEU A 142 11.00 22.21 10.46
CA LEU A 142 11.43 20.80 10.66
C LEU A 142 12.42 20.40 9.57
N GLU A 143 13.70 20.68 9.78
CA GLU A 143 14.72 20.70 8.73
C GLU A 143 15.26 19.33 8.29
N ASP A 144 15.07 18.22 9.01
CA ASP A 144 15.97 17.09 8.74
C ASP A 144 15.56 16.02 7.71
N ARG A 145 14.28 15.74 7.41
CA ARG A 145 13.92 14.57 6.54
C ARG A 145 12.62 14.71 5.72
N LYS A 146 12.39 15.86 5.07
CA LYS A 146 11.09 16.17 4.39
C LYS A 146 10.74 15.30 3.17
N HIS A 147 11.68 14.62 2.52
CA HIS A 147 11.48 13.96 1.21
C HIS A 147 11.07 12.48 1.27
N LEU A 148 11.45 11.76 2.32
CA LEU A 148 10.99 10.39 2.61
C LEU A 148 9.60 10.37 3.26
N SER A 149 9.12 11.53 3.71
CA SER A 149 7.99 11.67 4.62
C SER A 149 6.73 10.94 4.15
N TRP A 150 6.35 11.05 2.87
CA TRP A 150 5.10 10.45 2.40
C TRP A 150 5.20 8.93 2.20
N LEU A 151 6.20 8.41 1.47
CA LEU A 151 6.35 6.95 1.26
C LEU A 151 6.61 6.24 2.59
N TYR A 152 7.34 6.90 3.48
CA TYR A 152 7.58 6.42 4.83
C TYR A 152 6.30 6.42 5.68
N ALA A 153 5.49 7.48 5.61
CA ALA A 153 4.20 7.54 6.29
C ALA A 153 3.26 6.42 5.79
N SER A 154 3.07 6.27 4.48
CA SER A 154 2.22 5.20 3.94
C SER A 154 2.74 3.80 4.29
N ARG A 155 4.07 3.63 4.37
CA ARG A 155 4.68 2.37 4.85
C ARG A 155 4.36 2.12 6.32
N LEU A 156 4.44 3.14 7.17
CA LEU A 156 4.15 3.01 8.60
C LEU A 156 2.67 2.71 8.83
N ALA A 157 1.78 3.32 8.05
CA ALA A 157 0.35 3.05 8.06
C ALA A 157 0.03 1.59 7.71
N ALA A 158 0.50 1.13 6.54
CA ALA A 158 0.32 -0.26 6.10
C ALA A 158 0.86 -1.26 7.12
N LYS A 159 2.02 -0.94 7.72
CA LYS A 159 2.60 -1.78 8.77
C LYS A 159 1.72 -1.81 10.03
N ARG A 160 1.22 -0.66 10.49
CA ARG A 160 0.36 -0.57 11.67
C ARG A 160 -0.93 -1.35 11.49
N GLU A 161 -1.59 -1.21 10.33
CA GLU A 161 -2.80 -1.98 10.02
C GLU A 161 -2.50 -3.48 10.00
N TYR A 162 -1.44 -3.90 9.29
CA TYR A 162 -1.06 -5.31 9.26
C TYR A 162 -0.73 -5.89 10.63
N ASP A 163 0.02 -5.15 11.46
CA ASP A 163 0.38 -5.57 12.81
C ASP A 163 -0.87 -5.64 13.72
N ALA A 164 -1.84 -4.74 13.55
CA ALA A 164 -3.13 -4.77 14.24
C ALA A 164 -3.97 -5.99 13.83
N LEU A 165 -4.14 -6.21 12.51
CA LEU A 165 -4.85 -7.38 11.98
C LEU A 165 -4.26 -8.69 12.52
N LYS A 166 -2.93 -8.79 12.65
CA LYS A 166 -2.26 -9.97 13.21
C LYS A 166 -2.58 -10.25 14.67
N LEU A 167 -2.82 -9.21 15.46
CA LEU A 167 -3.15 -9.33 16.88
C LEU A 167 -4.64 -9.59 17.09
N LEU A 168 -5.48 -9.03 16.22
CA LEU A 168 -6.94 -9.17 16.26
C LEU A 168 -7.42 -10.51 15.69
N TYR A 169 -6.86 -10.96 14.56
CA TYR A 169 -7.26 -12.22 13.93
C TYR A 169 -6.72 -13.43 14.71
N PRO A 170 -7.51 -14.50 14.95
CA PRO A 170 -8.91 -14.70 14.59
C PRO A 170 -9.90 -14.36 15.73
N LYS A 171 -9.45 -13.72 16.80
CA LYS A 171 -10.25 -13.45 18.01
C LYS A 171 -11.35 -12.41 17.79
N VAL A 172 -11.06 -11.44 16.93
CA VAL A 172 -12.01 -10.45 16.44
C VAL A 172 -12.29 -10.78 14.97
N SER A 173 -13.54 -10.60 14.56
CA SER A 173 -13.95 -10.78 13.18
C SER A 173 -13.39 -9.65 12.30
N VAL A 174 -12.16 -9.85 11.83
CA VAL A 174 -11.40 -8.99 10.93
C VAL A 174 -10.84 -9.84 9.79
N PRO A 175 -10.44 -9.28 8.64
CA PRO A 175 -9.86 -10.07 7.57
C PRO A 175 -8.53 -10.71 7.99
N GLU A 176 -8.28 -11.94 7.54
CA GLU A 176 -7.02 -12.64 7.79
C GLU A 176 -5.86 -11.86 7.15
N PRO A 177 -4.83 -11.44 7.92
CA PRO A 177 -3.65 -10.81 7.36
C PRO A 177 -2.71 -11.85 6.72
N ILE A 178 -2.42 -11.70 5.43
CA ILE A 178 -1.64 -12.68 4.66
C ILE A 178 -0.18 -12.24 4.55
N ASP A 179 0.07 -11.05 3.99
CA ASP A 179 1.42 -10.54 3.77
C ASP A 179 1.43 -9.01 3.88
N HIS A 180 2.61 -8.44 4.12
CA HIS A 180 2.83 -7.00 4.12
C HIS A 180 4.19 -6.67 3.53
N ASN A 181 4.20 -5.67 2.67
CA ASN A 181 5.42 -5.10 2.14
C ASN A 181 5.24 -3.64 1.74
N ARG A 182 6.20 -2.79 2.12
CA ARG A 182 6.19 -1.34 1.82
C ARG A 182 4.90 -0.69 2.32
N ASN A 183 4.10 -0.09 1.45
CA ASN A 183 2.81 0.53 1.77
C ASN A 183 1.63 -0.37 1.40
N ALA A 184 1.82 -1.68 1.30
CA ALA A 184 0.76 -2.58 0.88
C ALA A 184 0.58 -3.73 1.86
N ILE A 185 -0.67 -4.14 2.02
CA ILE A 185 -1.06 -5.36 2.72
C ILE A 185 -1.81 -6.28 1.77
N VAL A 186 -1.60 -7.58 1.95
CA VAL A 186 -2.41 -8.65 1.35
C VAL A 186 -3.22 -9.26 2.49
N MET A 187 -4.53 -9.35 2.32
CA MET A 187 -5.44 -9.91 3.32
C MET A 187 -6.54 -10.74 2.66
N ALA A 188 -7.26 -11.55 3.43
CA ALA A 188 -8.42 -12.27 2.92
C ALA A 188 -9.53 -11.31 2.45
N VAL A 189 -10.36 -11.78 1.54
CA VAL A 189 -11.55 -11.06 1.09
C VAL A 189 -12.53 -10.92 2.26
N LEU A 190 -13.04 -9.71 2.45
CA LEU A 190 -14.09 -9.42 3.42
C LEU A 190 -15.37 -10.14 3.01
N LYS A 191 -16.02 -10.81 3.96
CA LYS A 191 -17.24 -11.57 3.67
C LYS A 191 -18.48 -10.68 3.68
N GLY A 192 -19.25 -10.73 2.60
CA GLY A 192 -20.55 -10.07 2.50
C GLY A 192 -20.49 -8.71 1.83
N GLN A 193 -21.33 -7.78 2.28
CA GLN A 193 -21.47 -6.44 1.69
C GLN A 193 -21.23 -5.37 2.76
N ALA A 194 -20.69 -4.22 2.34
CA ALA A 194 -20.57 -3.07 3.23
C ALA A 194 -21.95 -2.65 3.77
N LEU A 195 -22.03 -2.41 5.08
CA LEU A 195 -23.27 -2.04 5.77
C LEU A 195 -23.89 -0.78 5.16
N ALA A 196 -23.06 0.17 4.72
CA ALA A 196 -23.48 1.40 4.03
C ALA A 196 -24.33 1.16 2.77
N HIS A 197 -24.24 -0.01 2.14
CA HIS A 197 -24.85 -0.30 0.84
C HIS A 197 -25.84 -1.45 0.88
N THR A 198 -26.18 -1.94 2.08
CA THR A 198 -27.06 -3.09 2.22
C THR A 198 -28.13 -2.85 3.28
N LYS A 199 -29.21 -3.61 3.19
CA LYS A 199 -30.25 -3.63 4.21
C LYS A 199 -30.16 -4.96 4.95
N VAL A 200 -30.12 -4.88 6.26
CA VAL A 200 -30.18 -6.04 7.14
C VAL A 200 -31.62 -6.36 7.51
N ASP A 201 -31.89 -7.64 7.69
CA ASP A 201 -33.19 -8.20 8.07
C ASP A 201 -33.48 -8.07 9.56
N ASP A 202 -32.45 -8.24 10.40
CA ASP A 202 -32.52 -8.08 11.86
C ASP A 202 -31.50 -7.04 12.38
N PRO A 203 -31.84 -5.74 12.35
CA PRO A 203 -30.91 -4.69 12.75
C PRO A 203 -30.39 -4.79 14.18
N GLU A 204 -31.21 -5.29 15.12
CA GLU A 204 -30.81 -5.44 16.52
C GLU A 204 -29.74 -6.52 16.65
N TRP A 205 -29.94 -7.66 15.99
CA TRP A 205 -28.95 -8.73 15.98
C TRP A 205 -27.61 -8.30 15.39
N TYR A 206 -27.60 -7.60 14.24
CA TYR A 206 -26.34 -7.11 13.65
C TYR A 206 -25.65 -6.06 14.52
N LEU A 207 -26.40 -5.18 15.18
CA LEU A 207 -25.84 -4.23 16.14
C LEU A 207 -25.12 -4.97 17.29
N ASP A 208 -25.77 -6.00 17.85
CA ASP A 208 -25.17 -6.83 18.89
C ASP A 208 -23.90 -7.54 18.41
N GLN A 209 -23.89 -8.06 17.17
CA GLN A 209 -22.69 -8.66 16.58
C GLN A 209 -21.54 -7.66 16.45
N ILE A 210 -21.82 -6.45 15.95
CA ILE A 210 -20.81 -5.39 15.80
C ILE A 210 -20.25 -4.98 17.17
N LEU A 211 -21.11 -4.72 18.15
CA LEU A 211 -20.70 -4.34 19.50
C LEU A 211 -19.89 -5.45 20.19
N ALA A 212 -20.21 -6.72 19.93
CA ALA A 212 -19.41 -7.84 20.43
C ALA A 212 -17.98 -7.81 19.86
N GLN A 213 -17.81 -7.54 18.55
CA GLN A 213 -16.47 -7.43 17.96
C GLN A 213 -15.69 -6.21 18.48
N VAL A 214 -16.35 -5.07 18.66
CA VAL A 214 -15.73 -3.87 19.26
C VAL A 214 -15.27 -4.16 20.69
N LYS A 215 -16.08 -4.86 21.48
CA LYS A 215 -15.72 -5.28 22.83
C LYS A 215 -14.53 -6.23 22.84
N ASN A 216 -14.50 -7.22 21.94
CA ASN A 216 -13.39 -8.16 21.82
C ASN A 216 -12.08 -7.44 21.42
N ALA A 217 -12.14 -6.45 20.51
CA ALA A 217 -10.99 -5.63 20.17
C ALA A 217 -10.50 -4.80 21.37
N ALA A 218 -11.42 -4.18 22.11
CA ALA A 218 -11.07 -3.39 23.30
C ALA A 218 -10.41 -4.24 24.40
N GLN A 219 -10.81 -5.51 24.56
CA GLN A 219 -10.16 -6.46 25.48
C GLN A 219 -8.74 -6.85 25.06
N LEU A 220 -8.36 -6.57 23.81
CA LEU A 220 -7.01 -6.74 23.28
C LEU A 220 -6.25 -5.40 23.21
N ASP A 221 -6.74 -4.36 23.89
CA ASP A 221 -6.20 -3.00 23.90
C ASP A 221 -6.26 -2.27 22.55
N PHE A 222 -7.21 -2.64 21.67
CA PHE A 222 -7.45 -1.97 20.40
C PHE A 222 -8.76 -1.18 20.41
N ILE A 223 -8.69 0.08 19.98
CA ILE A 223 -9.86 0.94 19.74
C ILE A 223 -9.85 1.34 18.27
N HIS A 224 -10.92 1.00 17.56
CA HIS A 224 -11.10 1.39 16.16
C HIS A 224 -11.54 2.85 16.07
N CYS A 225 -10.64 3.74 15.67
CA CYS A 225 -10.86 5.19 15.70
C CYS A 225 -11.74 5.72 14.56
N ASP A 226 -11.98 4.93 13.50
CA ASP A 226 -12.82 5.31 12.35
C ASP A 226 -13.97 4.32 12.09
N LEU A 227 -14.59 3.79 13.15
CA LEU A 227 -15.64 2.77 12.99
C LEU A 227 -16.91 3.43 12.42
N SER A 228 -17.32 3.00 11.22
CA SER A 228 -18.50 3.51 10.50
C SER A 228 -19.16 2.40 9.67
N GLU A 229 -20.34 2.67 9.11
CA GLU A 229 -21.05 1.76 8.21
C GLU A 229 -20.27 1.40 6.93
N PHE A 230 -19.24 2.19 6.58
CA PHE A 230 -18.36 1.91 5.46
C PHE A 230 -17.26 0.90 5.81
N ASN A 231 -16.93 0.78 7.10
CA ASN A 231 -15.85 -0.05 7.64
C ASN A 231 -16.35 -1.38 8.25
N ILE A 232 -17.63 -1.69 8.02
CA ILE A 232 -18.30 -2.89 8.51
C ILE A 232 -18.89 -3.64 7.32
N PHE A 233 -18.49 -4.89 7.16
CA PHE A 233 -19.06 -5.81 6.19
C PHE A 233 -19.98 -6.80 6.89
N VAL A 234 -21.18 -6.99 6.36
CA VAL A 234 -22.20 -7.87 6.94
C VAL A 234 -22.55 -9.00 5.99
N ASN A 235 -22.78 -10.17 6.57
CA ASN A 235 -23.26 -11.37 5.90
C ASN A 235 -24.20 -12.15 6.84
N PRO A 236 -24.93 -13.17 6.35
CA PRO A 236 -25.87 -13.92 7.19
C PRO A 236 -25.28 -14.61 8.43
N HIS A 237 -23.95 -14.67 8.57
CA HIS A 237 -23.25 -15.26 9.71
C HIS A 237 -22.68 -14.23 10.68
N GLY A 238 -22.80 -12.93 10.40
CA GLY A 238 -22.38 -11.84 11.31
C GLY A 238 -21.74 -10.68 10.56
N CYS A 239 -20.69 -10.10 11.17
CA CYS A 239 -19.98 -8.96 10.61
C CYS A 239 -18.45 -9.16 10.62
N GLU A 240 -17.75 -8.50 9.70
CA GLU A 240 -16.31 -8.32 9.69
C GLU A 240 -15.99 -6.81 9.73
N ILE A 241 -15.07 -6.41 10.59
CA ILE A 241 -14.59 -5.02 10.73
C ILE A 241 -13.25 -4.89 10.00
N PHE A 242 -13.02 -3.79 9.31
CA PHE A 242 -11.76 -3.49 8.63
C PHE A 242 -11.40 -2.00 8.73
N ASP A 243 -10.11 -1.69 8.46
CA ASP A 243 -9.44 -0.39 8.59
C ASP A 243 -8.86 -0.08 9.99
#